data_AF-A0A914CIX6-F1
#
_entry.id   AF-A0A914CIX6-F1
#
_cell.length_a   1.000
_cell.length_b   1.000
_cell.length_c   1.000
_cell.angle_alpha   90.00
_cell.angle_beta   90.00
_cell.angle_gamma   90.00
#
_symmetry.space_group_name_H-M   'P 1'
#
loop_
_entity.id
_entity.type
_entity.pdbx_description
1 polymer ?
#
loop_
_entity_poly.entity_id
_entity_poly.type
_entity_poly.pdbx_seq_one_letter_code
_entity_poly.pdbx_strand_id
1 'polypeptide(L)'
;MLDEPGRDGRGLVVRGKHWLILAPNDEATTLHRSLAYELFHGHPFSATFSNYSGTPQSYVGNYLAKYSGLQAQLPSQINLLTLKPLNTTSLLVRLEHFYQKTEDATVVNINLAKIFNGIQVNTVQEWNLQATEVVQNLSPLNVTSNVILDVRGTIIASRNTSDYFLVAKEPW
;
A
#
# COMPACT_ATOMS: atom_id res chain seq x y z
N MET A 1 14.44 -27.16 7.67
CA MET A 1 15.88 -27.04 7.36
C MET A 1 16.32 -25.68 7.84
N LEU A 2 16.98 -25.61 9.01
CA LEU A 2 17.55 -24.38 9.58
C LEU A 2 18.99 -24.67 10.05
N ASP A 3 19.66 -25.60 9.37
CA ASP A 3 20.98 -26.12 9.76
C ASP A 3 22.03 -25.62 8.76
N GLU A 4 21.96 -24.33 8.40
CA GLU A 4 23.01 -23.69 7.59
C GLU A 4 24.06 -23.09 8.54
N PRO A 5 25.28 -23.66 8.62
CA PRO A 5 26.31 -23.22 9.56
C PRO A 5 26.89 -21.84 9.24
N GLY A 6 26.43 -21.16 8.19
CA GLY A 6 27.01 -19.89 7.73
C GLY A 6 28.44 -20.05 7.19
N ARG A 7 28.97 -19.01 6.54
CA ARG A 7 30.31 -19.04 5.90
C ARG A 7 31.46 -19.28 6.89
N ASP A 8 31.24 -19.01 8.17
CA ASP A 8 32.21 -19.09 9.25
C ASP A 8 31.95 -20.23 10.25
N GLY A 9 30.95 -21.09 10.01
CA GLY A 9 30.63 -22.20 10.89
C GLY A 9 29.88 -21.84 12.17
N ARG A 10 29.46 -20.57 12.35
CA ARG A 10 28.86 -20.05 13.59
C ARG A 10 27.33 -19.95 13.57
N GLY A 11 26.71 -20.36 12.46
CA GLY A 11 25.27 -20.23 12.24
C GLY A 11 24.84 -18.81 11.87
N LEU A 12 23.62 -18.68 11.36
CA LEU A 12 23.05 -17.40 10.96
C LEU A 12 22.74 -16.53 12.18
N VAL A 13 23.33 -15.33 12.24
CA VAL A 13 22.96 -14.31 13.24
C VAL A 13 21.88 -13.41 12.66
N VAL A 14 20.71 -13.39 13.28
CA VAL A 14 19.59 -12.52 12.91
C VAL A 14 19.45 -11.39 13.94
N ARG A 15 19.21 -10.17 13.47
CA ARG A 15 18.86 -9.01 14.30
C ARG A 15 17.47 -8.52 13.92
N GLY A 16 16.60 -8.37 14.92
CA GLY A 16 15.25 -7.85 14.76
C GLY A 16 14.94 -6.72 15.75
N LYS A 17 13.83 -6.02 15.53
CA LYS A 17 13.25 -5.06 16.47
C LYS A 17 11.79 -5.46 16.73
N HIS A 18 11.35 -5.35 17.96
CA HIS A 18 9.95 -5.56 18.35
C HIS A 18 9.40 -4.28 18.98
N TRP A 19 8.15 -3.97 18.67
CA TRP A 19 7.43 -2.84 19.22
C TRP A 19 6.19 -3.37 19.92
N LEU A 20 6.04 -3.05 21.21
CA LEU A 20 4.88 -3.44 22.01
C LEU A 20 4.01 -2.19 22.22
N ILE A 21 2.73 -2.31 21.87
CA ILE A 21 1.74 -1.25 21.99
C ILE A 21 0.70 -1.69 23.02
N LEU A 22 0.48 -0.89 24.06
CA LEU A 22 -0.60 -1.09 25.03
C LEU A 22 -1.58 0.08 24.90
N ALA A 23 -2.81 -0.22 24.50
CA ALA A 23 -3.88 0.76 24.32
C ALA A 23 -5.24 0.13 24.65
N PRO A 24 -6.26 0.93 25.01
CA PRO A 24 -7.64 0.46 25.12
C PRO A 24 -8.15 -0.17 23.82
N ASN A 25 -9.06 -1.14 23.89
CA ASN A 25 -9.55 -1.88 22.71
C ASN A 25 -10.03 -0.97 21.58
N ASP A 26 -10.75 0.10 21.91
CA ASP A 26 -11.36 1.01 20.93
C ASP A 26 -10.31 1.85 20.17
N GLU A 27 -9.14 2.07 20.78
CA GLU A 27 -8.05 2.88 20.21
C GLU A 27 -6.93 2.01 19.62
N ALA A 28 -6.80 0.77 20.09
CA ALA A 28 -5.70 -0.13 19.78
C ALA A 28 -5.57 -0.37 18.28
N THR A 29 -6.68 -0.56 17.55
CA THR A 29 -6.65 -0.89 16.12
C THR A 29 -6.14 0.29 15.28
N THR A 30 -6.68 1.49 15.53
CA THR A 30 -6.28 2.72 14.84
C THR A 30 -4.82 3.08 15.13
N LEU A 31 -4.42 2.99 16.40
CA LEU A 31 -3.06 3.32 16.83
C LEU A 31 -2.04 2.30 16.36
N HIS A 32 -2.37 1.01 16.39
CA HIS A 32 -1.54 -0.05 15.82
C HIS A 32 -1.24 0.23 14.35
N ARG A 33 -2.24 0.66 13.58
CA ARG A 33 -2.10 0.82 12.13
C ARG A 33 -1.27 2.03 11.73
N SER A 34 -1.56 3.18 12.30
CA SER A 34 -0.77 4.39 12.06
C SER A 34 0.69 4.21 12.50
N LEU A 35 0.90 3.61 13.68
CA LEU A 35 2.25 3.37 14.18
C LEU A 35 2.98 2.28 13.39
N ALA A 36 2.32 1.19 13.00
CA ALA A 36 2.93 0.18 12.14
C ALA A 36 3.35 0.79 10.79
N TYR A 37 2.52 1.67 10.23
CA TYR A 37 2.84 2.40 9.01
C TYR A 37 4.06 3.33 9.20
N GLU A 38 4.08 4.14 10.26
CA GLU A 38 5.21 5.01 10.61
C GLU A 38 6.49 4.20 10.90
N LEU A 39 6.38 3.07 11.57
CA LEU A 39 7.52 2.22 11.85
C LEU A 39 8.03 1.52 10.59
N PHE A 40 7.16 1.08 9.68
CA PHE A 40 7.61 0.43 8.46
C PHE A 40 8.18 1.42 7.44
N HIS A 41 7.49 2.56 7.23
CA HIS A 41 7.83 3.54 6.19
C HIS A 41 8.62 4.75 6.72
N GLY A 42 8.45 5.10 7.98
CA GLY A 42 9.12 6.21 8.65
C GLY A 42 10.45 5.83 9.31
N HIS A 43 10.89 4.57 9.21
CA HIS A 43 12.31 4.28 9.41
C HIS A 43 13.12 5.14 8.42
N PRO A 44 14.24 5.76 8.86
CA PRO A 44 15.07 6.61 8.02
C PRO A 44 15.84 5.74 7.01
N PHE A 45 15.14 5.22 6.00
CA PHE A 45 15.71 4.37 4.95
C PHE A 45 16.54 5.14 3.93
N SER A 46 16.91 6.38 4.22
CA SER A 46 17.78 7.14 3.34
C SER A 46 18.48 8.27 4.09
N ALA A 47 19.12 7.99 5.22
CA ALA A 47 20.26 8.82 5.60
C ALA A 47 21.34 8.59 4.53
N THR A 48 21.37 9.45 3.52
CA THR A 48 22.38 9.44 2.49
C THR A 48 23.53 10.33 2.93
N PHE A 49 24.74 9.83 2.81
CA PHE A 49 25.95 10.58 3.12
C PHE A 49 26.66 10.88 1.81
N SER A 50 27.10 12.12 1.65
CA SER A 50 27.93 12.56 0.53
C SER A 50 29.18 13.23 1.08
N ASN A 51 30.29 13.10 0.36
CA ASN A 51 31.50 13.83 0.69
C ASN A 51 31.30 15.31 0.33
N TYR A 52 31.28 16.17 1.33
CA TYR A 52 31.15 17.61 1.16
C TYR A 52 32.17 18.33 2.07
N SER A 53 32.98 19.22 1.49
CA SER A 53 34.06 19.92 2.19
C SER A 53 33.69 21.33 2.66
N GLY A 54 32.44 21.76 2.46
CA GLY A 54 31.93 23.07 2.88
C GLY A 54 31.18 23.02 4.22
N THR A 55 30.52 24.13 4.57
CA THR A 55 29.69 24.22 5.78
C THR A 55 28.24 23.81 5.49
N PRO A 56 27.46 23.37 6.49
CA PRO A 56 26.04 23.09 6.30
C PRO A 56 25.27 24.28 5.68
N GLN A 57 25.62 25.51 6.05
CA GLN A 57 25.04 26.74 5.50
C GLN A 57 25.35 26.89 4.01
N SER A 58 26.60 26.64 3.58
CA SER A 58 26.94 26.69 2.16
C SER A 58 26.27 25.57 1.37
N TYR A 59 26.01 24.42 1.98
CA TYR A 59 25.26 23.34 1.33
C TYR A 59 23.81 23.76 1.05
N VAL A 60 23.09 24.25 2.07
CA VAL A 60 21.69 24.69 1.94
C VAL A 60 21.55 25.86 0.96
N GLY A 61 22.55 26.74 0.87
CA GLY A 61 22.55 27.85 -0.08
C GLY A 61 22.79 27.46 -1.54
N ASN A 62 23.48 26.34 -1.80
CA ASN A 62 23.87 25.91 -3.14
C ASN A 62 23.07 24.71 -3.67
N TYR A 63 22.40 23.95 -2.80
CA TYR A 63 21.71 22.72 -3.15
C TYR A 63 20.28 22.68 -2.58
N LEU A 64 19.42 21.91 -3.25
CA LEU A 64 18.06 21.68 -2.79
C LEU A 64 18.06 20.75 -1.57
N ALA A 65 18.05 21.33 -0.38
CA ALA A 65 18.09 20.59 0.89
C ALA A 65 16.74 19.95 1.29
N LYS A 66 15.63 20.40 0.70
CA LYS A 66 14.28 19.85 0.94
C LYS A 66 13.52 19.76 -0.37
N TYR A 67 13.01 18.56 -0.65
CA TYR A 67 12.16 18.31 -1.82
C TYR A 67 10.94 17.50 -1.40
N SER A 68 9.79 17.80 -1.99
CA SER A 68 8.59 16.99 -1.93
C SER A 68 8.07 16.80 -3.35
N GLY A 69 7.89 15.55 -3.76
CA GLY A 69 7.22 15.21 -5.00
C GLY A 69 5.71 15.35 -4.94
N LEU A 70 5.13 15.49 -3.73
CA LEU A 70 3.70 15.74 -3.53
C LEU A 70 3.44 17.24 -3.39
N GLN A 71 2.34 17.74 -3.95
CA GLN A 71 1.92 19.16 -3.78
C GLN A 71 1.41 19.45 -2.37
N ALA A 72 0.73 18.47 -1.77
CA ALA A 72 0.23 18.51 -0.41
C ALA A 72 0.37 17.12 0.23
N GLN A 73 0.41 17.09 1.56
CA GLN A 73 0.39 15.83 2.28
C GLN A 73 -0.89 15.05 1.96
N LEU A 74 -0.75 13.74 1.78
CA LEU A 74 -1.92 12.87 1.60
C LEU A 74 -2.77 12.86 2.87
N PRO A 75 -4.09 12.68 2.76
CA PRO A 75 -4.96 12.44 3.91
C PRO A 75 -4.41 11.29 4.75
N SER A 76 -4.57 11.38 6.08
CA SER A 76 -3.97 10.43 7.03
C SER A 76 -4.44 8.98 6.83
N GLN A 77 -5.54 8.76 6.13
CA GLN A 77 -6.09 7.44 5.80
C GLN A 77 -5.49 6.83 4.53
N ILE A 78 -4.79 7.64 3.73
CA ILE A 78 -4.34 7.26 2.40
C ILE A 78 -2.83 7.09 2.38
N ASN A 79 -2.39 5.96 1.85
CA ASN A 79 -1.00 5.68 1.60
C ASN A 79 -0.72 5.54 0.09
N LEU A 80 0.46 6.02 -0.32
CA LEU A 80 1.02 5.82 -1.66
C LEU A 80 1.89 4.55 -1.67
N LEU A 81 1.28 3.41 -1.99
CA LEU A 81 1.93 2.10 -2.04
C LEU A 81 2.95 1.96 -3.18
N THR A 82 2.67 2.57 -4.32
CA THR A 82 3.53 2.45 -5.50
C THR A 82 3.53 3.75 -6.27
N LEU A 83 4.72 4.24 -6.58
CA LEU A 83 4.96 5.25 -7.60
C LEU A 83 6.09 4.75 -8.50
N LYS A 84 5.73 4.29 -9.70
CA LYS A 84 6.68 3.65 -10.61
C LYS A 84 6.53 4.18 -12.04
N PRO A 85 7.60 4.64 -12.71
CA PRO A 85 7.60 4.85 -14.15
C PRO A 85 7.31 3.55 -14.90
N LEU A 86 6.27 3.54 -15.74
CA LEU A 86 6.02 2.45 -16.68
C LEU A 86 6.78 2.69 -18.00
N ASN A 87 6.86 3.95 -18.40
CA ASN A 87 7.60 4.42 -19.57
C ASN A 87 7.92 5.92 -19.38
N THR A 88 8.35 6.60 -20.44
CA THR A 88 8.76 8.02 -20.40
C THR A 88 7.61 8.99 -20.13
N THR A 89 6.35 8.58 -20.30
CA THR A 89 5.18 9.46 -20.21
C THR A 89 4.12 8.98 -19.20
N SER A 90 4.29 7.78 -18.63
CA SER A 90 3.27 7.12 -17.81
C SER A 90 3.82 6.65 -16.48
N LEU A 91 3.03 6.85 -15.42
CA LEU A 91 3.32 6.42 -14.06
C LEU A 91 2.26 5.43 -13.59
N LEU A 92 2.69 4.34 -12.97
CA LEU A 92 1.85 3.48 -12.16
C LEU A 92 1.78 4.07 -10.76
N VAL A 93 0.55 4.41 -10.35
CA VAL A 93 0.24 4.93 -9.02
C VAL A 93 -0.70 3.95 -8.33
N ARG A 94 -0.34 3.48 -7.13
CA ARG A 94 -1.24 2.72 -6.26
C ARG A 94 -1.46 3.49 -4.98
N LEU A 95 -2.72 3.79 -4.72
CA LEU A 95 -3.18 4.39 -3.48
C LEU A 95 -3.99 3.34 -2.72
N GLU A 96 -3.83 3.28 -1.41
CA GLU A 96 -4.67 2.47 -0.55
C GLU A 96 -5.31 3.33 0.52
N HIS A 97 -6.50 2.91 0.93
CA HIS A 97 -7.09 3.32 2.19
C HIS A 97 -6.77 2.25 3.22
N PHE A 98 -5.79 2.49 4.09
CA PHE A 98 -5.23 1.43 4.91
C PHE A 98 -6.06 1.12 6.17
N TYR A 99 -6.99 1.99 6.58
CA TYR A 99 -7.96 1.69 7.65
C TYR A 99 -9.13 0.82 7.15
N GLN A 100 -9.63 -0.02 8.05
CA GLN A 100 -10.81 -0.85 7.87
C GLN A 100 -12.10 -0.12 8.24
N LYS A 101 -13.24 -0.69 7.84
CA LYS A 101 -14.59 -0.13 8.03
C LYS A 101 -14.95 0.19 9.49
N THR A 102 -14.38 -0.51 10.46
CA THR A 102 -14.67 -0.34 11.89
C THR A 102 -13.69 0.59 12.61
N GLU A 103 -12.75 1.19 11.88
CA GLU A 103 -11.78 2.14 12.42
C GLU A 103 -12.13 3.55 11.93
N ASP A 104 -11.28 4.14 11.08
CA ASP A 104 -11.58 5.35 10.34
C ASP A 104 -12.05 4.98 8.94
N ALA A 105 -13.37 4.92 8.73
CA ALA A 105 -13.97 4.55 7.44
C ALA A 105 -14.40 5.77 6.61
N THR A 106 -13.84 6.94 6.89
CA THR A 106 -14.24 8.18 6.20
C THR A 106 -13.88 8.12 4.72
N VAL A 107 -14.83 8.49 3.86
CA VAL A 107 -14.59 8.55 2.42
C VAL A 107 -13.64 9.71 2.11
N VAL A 108 -12.53 9.40 1.45
CA VAL A 108 -11.51 10.38 1.07
C VAL A 108 -11.54 10.62 -0.44
N ASN A 109 -11.59 11.88 -0.84
CA ASN A 109 -11.49 12.29 -2.24
C ASN A 109 -10.10 12.86 -2.53
N ILE A 110 -9.46 12.37 -3.58
CA ILE A 110 -8.11 12.80 -3.98
C ILE A 110 -8.15 13.31 -5.41
N ASN A 111 -7.62 14.51 -5.61
CA ASN A 111 -7.46 15.06 -6.95
C ASN A 111 -6.12 14.63 -7.55
N LEU A 112 -6.14 13.55 -8.34
CA LEU A 112 -4.95 13.01 -9.01
C LEU A 112 -4.32 14.00 -10.00
N ALA A 113 -5.08 14.97 -10.53
CA ALA A 113 -4.52 15.97 -11.43
C ALA A 113 -3.56 16.94 -10.75
N LYS A 114 -3.60 17.02 -9.41
CA LYS A 114 -2.82 17.97 -8.59
C LYS A 114 -2.03 17.28 -7.48
N ILE A 115 -1.90 15.96 -7.52
CA ILE A 115 -1.24 15.22 -6.43
C ILE A 115 0.29 15.43 -6.42
N PHE A 116 0.91 15.51 -7.59
CA PHE A 116 2.37 15.59 -7.73
C PHE A 116 2.85 16.99 -8.12
N ASN A 117 4.00 17.39 -7.56
CA ASN A 117 4.72 18.59 -7.94
C ASN A 117 5.60 18.32 -9.17
N GLY A 118 5.51 19.17 -10.19
CA GLY A 118 6.31 19.04 -11.42
C GLY A 118 5.83 17.97 -12.40
N ILE A 119 4.69 17.31 -12.15
CA ILE A 119 4.08 16.35 -13.08
C ILE A 119 2.69 16.87 -13.49
N GLN A 120 2.50 17.08 -14.79
CA GLN A 120 1.18 17.40 -15.36
C GLN A 120 0.47 16.10 -15.74
N VAL A 121 -0.59 15.76 -15.01
CA VAL A 121 -1.41 14.58 -15.29
C VAL A 121 -2.47 14.93 -16.33
N ASN A 122 -2.34 14.37 -17.53
CA ASN A 122 -3.28 14.61 -18.63
C ASN A 122 -4.43 13.60 -18.65
N THR A 123 -4.14 12.34 -18.30
CA THR A 123 -5.10 11.25 -18.31
C THR A 123 -4.89 10.36 -17.08
N VAL A 124 -5.99 9.78 -16.60
CA VAL A 124 -5.98 8.76 -15.57
C VAL A 124 -6.81 7.60 -16.09
N GLN A 125 -6.25 6.41 -16.05
CA GLN A 125 -6.92 5.16 -16.42
C GLN A 125 -6.82 4.21 -15.23
N GLU A 126 -7.93 3.62 -14.83
CA GLU A 126 -7.95 2.62 -13.77
C GLU A 126 -7.66 1.23 -14.36
N TRP A 127 -6.80 0.48 -13.67
CA TRP A 127 -6.37 -0.86 -14.03
C TRP A 127 -6.62 -1.83 -12.87
N ASN A 128 -6.66 -3.12 -13.15
CA ASN A 128 -6.64 -4.14 -12.09
C ASN A 128 -5.37 -4.01 -11.22
N LEU A 129 -5.36 -4.68 -10.06
CA LEU A 129 -4.27 -4.56 -9.09
C LEU A 129 -2.88 -4.91 -9.68
N GLN A 130 -2.85 -5.86 -10.62
CA GLN A 130 -1.64 -6.31 -11.32
C GLN A 130 -1.19 -5.36 -12.45
N ALA A 131 -2.01 -4.37 -12.81
CA ALA A 131 -1.79 -3.46 -13.94
C ALA A 131 -1.65 -4.18 -15.30
N THR A 132 -2.45 -5.22 -15.53
CA THR A 132 -2.46 -6.01 -16.77
C THR A 132 -3.70 -5.78 -17.63
N GLU A 133 -4.81 -5.33 -17.06
CA GLU A 133 -6.06 -5.07 -17.76
C GLU A 133 -6.75 -3.81 -17.19
N VAL A 134 -7.43 -3.06 -18.05
CA VAL A 134 -8.19 -1.88 -17.63
C VAL A 134 -9.49 -2.29 -16.94
N VAL A 135 -9.89 -1.59 -15.87
CA VAL A 135 -11.07 -1.97 -15.08
C VAL A 135 -12.34 -2.01 -15.93
N GLN A 136 -12.44 -1.14 -16.93
CA GLN A 136 -13.58 -1.08 -17.87
C GLN A 136 -13.78 -2.38 -18.66
N ASN A 137 -12.73 -3.18 -18.85
CA ASN A 137 -12.78 -4.47 -19.55
C ASN A 137 -13.04 -5.65 -18.60
N LEU A 138 -13.01 -5.42 -17.29
CA LEU A 138 -13.26 -6.46 -16.31
C LEU A 138 -14.76 -6.72 -16.21
N SER A 139 -15.16 -7.96 -16.47
CA SER A 139 -16.52 -8.42 -16.18
C SER A 139 -16.56 -9.04 -14.79
N PRO A 140 -17.40 -8.55 -13.88
CA PRO A 140 -17.60 -9.20 -12.60
C PRO A 140 -18.08 -10.64 -12.80
N LEU A 141 -17.53 -11.56 -12.02
CA LEU A 141 -18.04 -12.93 -11.98
C LEU A 141 -19.41 -12.91 -11.29
N ASN A 142 -20.44 -13.35 -12.02
CA ASN A 142 -21.76 -13.61 -11.45
C ASN A 142 -21.71 -14.97 -10.74
N VAL A 143 -21.42 -14.95 -9.43
CA VAL A 143 -21.41 -16.16 -8.61
C VAL A 143 -22.72 -16.25 -7.83
N THR A 144 -23.40 -17.37 -7.94
CA THR A 144 -24.59 -17.62 -7.13
C THR A 144 -24.18 -18.17 -5.78
N SER A 145 -24.28 -17.33 -4.75
CA SER A 145 -23.75 -17.58 -3.41
C SER A 145 -24.67 -18.46 -2.53
N ASN A 146 -25.93 -18.63 -2.92
CA ASN A 146 -26.87 -19.51 -2.24
C ASN A 146 -27.35 -20.55 -3.24
N VAL A 147 -26.88 -21.78 -3.11
CA VAL A 147 -27.31 -22.92 -3.93
C VAL A 147 -27.88 -23.97 -3.00
N ILE A 148 -29.19 -24.21 -3.10
CA ILE A 148 -29.85 -25.32 -2.44
C ILE A 148 -29.72 -26.52 -3.38
N LEU A 149 -29.12 -27.60 -2.90
CA LEU A 149 -28.94 -28.85 -3.63
C LEU A 149 -29.92 -29.91 -3.10
N ASP A 150 -30.45 -30.75 -3.98
CA ASP A 150 -31.15 -31.96 -3.56
C ASP A 150 -30.15 -33.03 -3.04
N VAL A 151 -30.69 -34.14 -2.53
CA VAL A 151 -29.90 -35.28 -2.03
C VAL A 151 -29.02 -35.96 -3.10
N ARG A 152 -29.16 -35.58 -4.37
CA ARG A 152 -28.37 -36.08 -5.51
C ARG A 152 -27.37 -35.03 -6.03
N GLY A 153 -27.32 -33.84 -5.42
CA GLY A 153 -26.43 -32.75 -5.83
C GLY A 153 -26.99 -31.88 -6.96
N THR A 154 -28.29 -31.95 -7.25
CA THR A 154 -28.97 -31.12 -8.27
C THR A 154 -29.36 -29.77 -7.67
N ILE A 155 -29.08 -28.68 -8.37
CA ILE A 155 -29.49 -27.33 -7.94
C ILE A 155 -31.02 -27.20 -8.01
N ILE A 156 -31.66 -26.99 -6.87
CA ILE A 156 -33.13 -26.84 -6.73
C ILE A 156 -33.55 -25.40 -6.41
N ALA A 157 -32.67 -24.56 -5.90
CA ALA A 157 -32.88 -23.12 -5.83
C ALA A 157 -31.55 -22.39 -5.78
N SER A 158 -31.48 -21.21 -6.42
CA SER A 158 -30.31 -20.37 -6.29
C SER A 158 -30.66 -18.88 -6.20
N ARG A 159 -29.94 -18.13 -5.38
CA ARG A 159 -30.14 -16.68 -5.20
C ARG A 159 -28.84 -15.94 -5.45
N ASN A 160 -28.83 -15.06 -6.45
CA ASN A 160 -27.75 -14.10 -6.63
C ASN A 160 -27.85 -13.06 -5.51
N THR A 161 -26.85 -13.02 -4.63
CA THR A 161 -26.59 -11.82 -3.83
C THR A 161 -25.59 -11.00 -4.63
N SER A 162 -25.94 -9.78 -5.00
CA SER A 162 -25.12 -8.82 -5.75
C SER A 162 -23.86 -8.34 -4.99
N ASP A 163 -23.50 -9.02 -3.90
CA ASP A 163 -22.38 -8.65 -3.04
C ASP A 163 -21.12 -9.26 -3.65
N TYR A 164 -20.46 -8.46 -4.49
CA TYR A 164 -19.19 -8.82 -5.11
C TYR A 164 -18.11 -8.95 -4.04
N PHE A 165 -17.60 -10.18 -3.86
CA PHE A 165 -16.35 -10.42 -3.13
C PHE A 165 -15.29 -10.83 -4.15
N LEU A 166 -14.37 -9.90 -4.48
CA LEU A 166 -13.05 -10.30 -4.96
C LEU A 166 -12.27 -10.79 -3.74
N VAL A 167 -12.38 -12.07 -3.40
CA VAL A 167 -11.44 -12.71 -2.48
C VAL A 167 -10.18 -13.00 -3.29
N ALA A 168 -9.26 -12.03 -3.34
CA ALA A 168 -7.87 -12.35 -3.59
C ALA A 168 -7.38 -13.14 -2.36
N LYS A 169 -7.47 -14.46 -2.43
CA LYS A 169 -6.80 -15.34 -1.46
C LYS A 169 -5.30 -15.23 -1.78
N GLU A 170 -4.60 -14.38 -1.04
CA GLU A 170 -3.14 -14.45 -0.92
C GLU A 170 -2.78 -15.89 -0.50
N PRO A 171 -1.89 -16.58 -1.22
CA PRO A 171 -1.48 -17.93 -0.87
C PRO A 171 -0.38 -17.88 0.20
N TRP A 172 -0.73 -17.57 1.45
CA TRP A 172 0.09 -17.90 2.62
C TRP A 172 -0.82 -18.35 3.77
#